data_AF-A0A410HX92-F1
#
_entry.id   AF-A0A410HX92-F1
#
_cell.length_a   1.000
_cell.length_b   1.000
_cell.length_c   1.000
_cell.angle_alpha   90.00
_cell.angle_beta   90.00
_cell.angle_gamma   90.00
#
_symmetry.space_group_name_H-M   'P 1'
#
loop_
_entity.id
_entity.type
_entity.pdbx_description
1 polymer ?
#
loop_
_entity_poly.entity_id
_entity_poly.type
_entity_poly.pdbx_seq_one_letter_code
_entity_poly.pdbx_strand_id
1 'polypeptide(L)'
;MRNDPILVDNAAYWHSHPVEEARTWVHQACMSPCPTTKHGFQPMRMASATANTAKMIEYALSNGFDRVVQMQMGPQTGDPRQFKDFEELFSAWVAQMEWLMNILVRTVNLGRAKDPEFYGRPFLSAISER
;
A
#
# COMPACT_ATOMS: atom_id res chain seq x y z
N MET A 1 19.83 3.91 -8.55
CA MET A 1 19.48 5.10 -9.34
C MET A 1 17.98 5.14 -9.55
N ARG A 2 17.37 6.33 -9.68
CA ARG A 2 15.93 6.50 -9.93
C ARG A 2 15.68 6.91 -11.37
N ASN A 3 14.54 6.48 -11.90
CA ASN A 3 14.11 6.85 -13.23
C ASN A 3 13.26 8.12 -13.16
N ASP A 4 13.91 9.25 -13.35
CA ASP A 4 13.31 10.58 -13.21
C ASP A 4 12.06 10.78 -14.10
N PRO A 5 12.08 10.49 -15.42
CA PRO A 5 10.87 10.59 -16.26
C PRO A 5 9.67 9.81 -15.71
N ILE A 6 9.88 8.56 -15.27
CA ILE A 6 8.79 7.73 -14.72
C ILE A 6 8.21 8.33 -13.44
N LEU A 7 9.04 8.93 -12.58
CA LEU A 7 8.57 9.50 -11.32
C LEU A 7 7.78 10.79 -11.54
N VAL A 8 8.24 11.65 -12.45
CA VAL A 8 7.52 12.87 -12.85
C VAL A 8 6.16 12.52 -13.49
N ASP A 9 6.15 11.58 -14.44
CA ASP A 9 4.92 11.17 -15.13
C ASP A 9 3.90 10.54 -14.16
N ASN A 10 4.36 9.69 -13.23
CA ASN A 10 3.48 9.09 -12.23
C ASN A 10 2.90 10.14 -11.27
N ALA A 11 3.69 11.12 -10.83
CA ALA A 11 3.21 12.18 -9.95
C ALA A 11 2.15 13.05 -10.65
N ALA A 12 2.34 13.36 -11.93
CA ALA A 12 1.35 14.10 -12.72
C ALA A 12 0.08 13.26 -12.97
N TYR A 13 0.22 11.98 -13.33
CA TYR A 13 -0.92 11.13 -13.67
C TYR A 13 -1.77 10.73 -12.46
N TRP A 14 -1.16 10.20 -11.39
CA TRP A 14 -1.89 9.65 -10.25
C TRP A 14 -2.31 10.67 -9.20
N HIS A 15 -1.61 11.81 -9.14
CA HIS A 15 -1.81 12.82 -8.09
C HIS A 15 -2.12 14.21 -8.64
N SER A 16 -2.15 14.37 -9.97
CA SER A 16 -2.47 15.64 -10.63
C SER A 16 -1.54 16.78 -10.22
N HIS A 17 -0.29 16.47 -9.85
CA HIS A 17 0.71 17.51 -9.64
C HIS A 17 1.01 18.23 -10.96
N PRO A 18 1.09 19.57 -10.97
CA PRO A 18 1.68 20.31 -12.08
C PRO A 18 3.07 19.75 -12.41
N VAL A 19 3.42 19.68 -13.70
CA VAL A 19 4.69 19.09 -14.14
C VAL A 19 5.88 19.83 -13.54
N GLU A 20 5.78 21.15 -13.44
CA GLU A 20 6.79 22.00 -12.81
C GLU A 20 7.04 21.60 -11.36
N GLU A 21 5.98 21.26 -10.62
CA GLU A 21 6.07 20.82 -9.23
C GLU A 21 6.56 19.37 -9.14
N ALA A 22 6.06 18.47 -9.99
CA ALA A 22 6.47 17.07 -10.03
C ALA A 22 7.99 16.91 -10.29
N ARG A 23 8.60 17.82 -11.06
CA ARG A 23 10.05 17.86 -11.31
C ARG A 23 10.91 18.16 -10.08
N THR A 24 10.31 18.67 -9.00
CA THR A 24 11.00 18.94 -7.73
C THR A 24 11.06 17.72 -6.81
N TRP A 25 10.60 16.56 -7.27
CA TRP A 25 10.40 15.39 -6.41
C TRP A 25 11.67 14.99 -5.63
N VAL A 26 11.45 14.56 -4.40
CA VAL A 26 12.41 13.85 -3.57
C VAL A 26 11.82 12.54 -3.10
N HIS A 27 12.63 11.69 -2.48
CA HIS A 27 12.08 10.56 -1.75
C HIS A 27 11.52 11.01 -0.40
N GLN A 28 10.22 10.76 -0.19
CA GLN A 28 9.63 10.93 1.14
C GLN A 28 10.23 9.94 2.16
N ALA A 29 10.57 8.74 1.70
CA ALA A 29 11.20 7.68 2.47
C ALA A 29 12.20 6.92 1.59
N CYS A 30 12.03 5.61 1.43
CA CYS A 30 12.93 4.84 0.57
C CYS A 30 12.59 5.01 -0.93
N MET A 31 11.31 4.85 -1.31
CA MET A 31 10.91 4.65 -2.72
C MET A 31 9.89 5.66 -3.25
N SER A 32 9.03 6.23 -2.39
CA SER A 32 7.91 7.08 -2.85
C SER A 32 8.39 8.48 -3.25
N PRO A 33 8.12 8.94 -4.49
CA PRO A 33 8.38 10.32 -4.88
C PRO A 33 7.36 11.26 -4.22
N CYS A 34 7.80 12.47 -3.93
CA CYS A 34 6.99 13.53 -3.33
C CYS A 34 7.58 14.88 -3.73
N PRO A 35 6.80 15.81 -4.30
CA PRO A 35 7.25 17.18 -4.50
C PRO A 35 7.69 17.85 -3.18
N THR A 36 8.62 18.80 -3.26
CA THR A 36 9.20 19.50 -2.09
C THR A 36 8.51 20.83 -1.78
N THR A 37 7.41 21.12 -2.44
CA THR A 37 6.67 22.38 -2.37
C THR A 37 5.57 22.31 -1.31
N LYS A 38 5.12 23.46 -0.81
CA LYS A 38 3.99 23.53 0.13
C LYS A 38 2.67 22.98 -0.44
N HIS A 39 2.51 22.96 -1.77
CA HIS A 39 1.31 22.48 -2.47
C HIS A 39 1.36 20.98 -2.78
N GLY A 40 2.55 20.46 -3.04
CA GLY A 40 2.74 19.12 -3.54
C GLY A 40 3.22 18.11 -2.52
N PHE A 41 3.76 18.56 -1.37
CA PHE A 41 4.29 17.61 -0.40
C PHE A 41 3.18 16.77 0.25
N GLN A 42 3.51 15.54 0.60
CA GLN A 42 2.59 14.60 1.22
C GLN A 42 2.57 14.82 2.75
N PRO A 43 1.48 15.36 3.34
CA PRO A 43 1.42 15.70 4.77
C PRO A 43 1.30 14.47 5.69
N MET A 44 1.10 13.30 5.08
CA MET A 44 1.09 12.02 5.75
C MET A 44 1.88 11.02 4.92
N ARG A 45 2.38 9.97 5.59
CA ARG A 45 2.96 8.83 4.90
C ARG A 45 1.91 8.19 3.99
N MET A 46 2.22 8.07 2.70
CA MET A 46 1.32 7.43 1.74
C MET A 46 1.36 5.90 1.85
N ALA A 47 2.54 5.35 2.15
CA ALA A 47 2.75 3.92 2.43
C ALA A 47 2.64 3.63 3.93
N SER A 48 1.41 3.41 4.42
CA SER A 48 1.13 3.13 5.84
C SER A 48 0.85 1.65 6.14
N ALA A 49 0.87 0.80 5.12
CA ALA A 49 0.75 -0.64 5.25
C ALA A 49 1.71 -1.34 4.29
N THR A 50 2.32 -2.45 4.74
CA THR A 50 3.20 -3.28 3.93
C THR A 50 2.74 -4.72 4.05
N ALA A 51 2.46 -5.35 2.91
CA ALA A 51 2.08 -6.73 2.85
C ALA A 51 3.28 -7.58 2.42
N ASN A 52 3.37 -8.81 2.92
CA ASN A 52 4.38 -9.77 2.48
C ASN A 52 3.76 -10.76 1.49
N THR A 53 4.14 -10.64 0.23
CA THR A 53 3.66 -11.52 -0.85
C THR A 53 4.00 -12.99 -0.61
N ALA A 54 5.17 -13.30 -0.03
CA ALA A 54 5.54 -14.67 0.29
C ALA A 54 4.58 -15.29 1.32
N LYS A 55 4.05 -14.48 2.25
CA LYS A 55 3.06 -14.94 3.23
C LYS A 55 1.71 -15.25 2.59
N MET A 56 1.33 -14.51 1.55
CA MET A 56 0.11 -14.80 0.78
C MET A 56 0.23 -16.14 0.03
N ILE A 57 1.41 -16.45 -0.50
CA ILE A 57 1.69 -17.74 -1.13
C ILE A 57 1.64 -18.87 -0.10
N GLU A 58 2.25 -18.66 1.08
CA GLU A 58 2.17 -19.61 2.18
C GLU A 58 0.72 -19.95 2.53
N TYR A 59 -0.15 -18.93 2.60
CA TYR A 59 -1.58 -19.11 2.85
C TYR A 59 -2.31 -19.85 1.74
N ALA A 60 -1.98 -19.59 0.47
CA ALA A 60 -2.54 -20.38 -0.63
C ALA A 60 -2.20 -21.88 -0.49
N LEU A 61 -1.00 -22.18 0.01
CA LEU A 61 -0.50 -23.54 0.25
C LEU A 61 -0.86 -24.11 1.64
N SER A 62 -1.59 -23.36 2.47
CA SER A 62 -2.04 -23.81 3.78
C SER A 62 -3.54 -23.61 4.00
N ASN A 63 -4.30 -23.40 2.91
CA ASN A 63 -5.74 -23.12 2.96
C ASN A 63 -6.08 -21.94 3.90
N GLY A 64 -5.24 -20.91 3.91
CA GLY A 64 -5.37 -19.70 4.74
C GLY A 64 -4.90 -19.83 6.20
N PHE A 65 -4.46 -21.01 6.63
CA PHE A 65 -4.03 -21.24 8.02
C PHE A 65 -2.58 -20.79 8.24
N ASP A 66 -2.35 -19.94 9.24
CA ASP A 66 -1.02 -19.50 9.63
C ASP A 66 -0.47 -20.41 10.75
N ARG A 67 0.64 -21.08 10.47
CA ARG A 67 1.30 -21.99 11.42
C ARG A 67 2.15 -21.27 12.47
N VAL A 68 2.53 -20.02 12.27
CA VAL A 68 3.30 -19.26 13.26
C VAL A 68 2.38 -18.78 14.39
N VAL A 69 1.23 -18.21 14.03
CA VAL A 69 0.25 -17.71 15.01
C VAL A 69 -0.85 -18.73 15.34
N GLN A 70 -0.83 -19.91 14.69
CA GLN A 70 -1.76 -21.02 14.93
C GLN A 70 -3.23 -20.61 14.77
N MET A 71 -3.53 -19.84 13.72
CA MET A 71 -4.86 -19.28 13.48
C MET A 71 -5.23 -19.33 12.00
N GLN A 72 -6.52 -19.49 11.73
CA GLN A 72 -7.08 -19.24 10.39
C GLN A 72 -7.01 -17.73 10.12
N MET A 73 -5.97 -17.31 9.41
CA MET A 73 -5.75 -15.91 9.07
C MET A 73 -6.52 -15.56 7.80
N GLY A 74 -6.13 -16.17 6.69
CA GLY A 74 -6.71 -15.92 5.38
C GLY A 74 -7.99 -16.71 5.10
N PRO A 75 -8.69 -16.41 4.00
CA PRO A 75 -9.82 -17.21 3.53
C PRO A 75 -9.40 -18.66 3.25
N GLN A 76 -10.36 -19.59 3.34
CA GLN A 76 -10.16 -20.99 2.95
C GLN A 76 -10.28 -21.12 1.43
N THR A 77 -9.14 -21.15 0.75
CA THR A 77 -9.02 -21.20 -0.72
C THR A 77 -8.96 -22.62 -1.29
N GLY A 78 -9.14 -23.64 -0.47
CA GLY A 78 -9.11 -25.05 -0.86
C GLY A 78 -7.87 -25.80 -0.37
N ASP A 79 -7.93 -27.14 -0.42
CA ASP A 79 -6.77 -28.00 -0.13
C ASP A 79 -5.79 -27.94 -1.31
N PRO A 80 -4.56 -27.46 -1.13
CA PRO A 80 -3.60 -27.30 -2.22
C PRO A 80 -3.19 -28.61 -2.89
N ARG A 81 -3.41 -29.77 -2.23
CA ARG A 81 -3.18 -31.09 -2.85
C ARG A 81 -4.19 -31.43 -3.94
N GLN A 82 -5.29 -30.68 -4.01
CA GLN A 82 -6.35 -30.87 -5.01
C GLN A 82 -6.18 -29.93 -6.22
N PHE A 83 -5.24 -28.99 -6.18
CA PHE A 83 -4.98 -28.10 -7.31
C PHE A 83 -4.42 -28.89 -8.49
N LYS A 84 -5.02 -28.70 -9.67
CA LYS A 84 -4.69 -29.45 -10.90
C LYS A 84 -3.59 -28.80 -11.71
N ASP A 85 -3.46 -27.49 -11.60
CA ASP A 85 -2.50 -26.69 -12.36
C ASP A 85 -2.08 -25.43 -11.57
N PHE A 86 -1.20 -24.66 -12.19
CA PHE A 86 -0.69 -23.42 -11.62
C PHE A 86 -1.78 -22.34 -11.52
N GLU A 87 -2.78 -22.34 -12.40
CA GLU A 87 -3.81 -21.28 -12.43
C GLU A 87 -4.75 -21.41 -11.23
N GLU A 88 -5.07 -22.64 -10.80
CA GLU A 88 -5.81 -22.87 -9.56
C GLU A 88 -5.02 -22.37 -8.32
N LEU A 89 -3.70 -22.60 -8.27
CA LEU A 89 -2.84 -22.05 -7.23
C LEU A 89 -2.76 -20.52 -7.29
N PHE A 90 -2.61 -19.95 -8.49
CA PHE A 90 -2.52 -18.51 -8.67
C PHE A 90 -3.82 -17.82 -8.27
N SER A 91 -4.97 -18.42 -8.59
CA SER A 91 -6.29 -17.94 -8.16
C SER A 91 -6.42 -17.96 -6.63
N ALA A 92 -5.97 -19.03 -5.97
CA ALA A 92 -5.93 -19.10 -4.51
C ALA A 92 -5.01 -18.02 -3.91
N TRP A 93 -3.83 -17.79 -4.50
CA TRP A 93 -2.92 -16.72 -4.08
C TRP A 93 -3.55 -15.33 -4.26
N VAL A 94 -4.18 -15.04 -5.40
CA VAL A 94 -4.89 -13.77 -5.63
C VAL A 94 -5.96 -13.55 -4.56
N ALA A 95 -6.76 -14.58 -4.23
CA ALA A 95 -7.76 -14.47 -3.17
C ALA A 95 -7.14 -14.15 -1.79
N GLN A 96 -5.99 -14.73 -1.45
CA GLN A 96 -5.23 -14.38 -0.23
C GLN A 96 -4.71 -12.93 -0.28
N MET A 97 -4.25 -12.47 -1.45
CA MET A 97 -3.77 -11.12 -1.66
C MET A 97 -4.90 -10.09 -1.51
N GLU A 98 -6.05 -10.33 -2.14
CA GLU A 98 -7.22 -9.45 -2.07
C GLU A 98 -7.71 -9.31 -0.62
N TRP A 99 -7.81 -10.41 0.10
CA TRP A 99 -8.18 -10.40 1.52
C TRP A 99 -7.21 -9.55 2.36
N LEU A 100 -5.90 -9.80 2.23
CA LEU A 100 -4.91 -9.09 3.03
C LEU A 100 -4.87 -7.59 2.67
N MET A 101 -4.91 -7.26 1.39
CA MET A 101 -4.93 -5.88 0.92
C MET A 101 -6.20 -5.14 1.36
N ASN A 102 -7.36 -5.80 1.37
CA ASN A 102 -8.61 -5.23 1.87
C ASN A 102 -8.48 -4.80 3.33
N ILE A 103 -7.94 -5.66 4.20
CA ILE A 103 -7.73 -5.36 5.62
C ILE A 103 -6.77 -4.17 5.79
N LEU A 104 -5.63 -4.22 5.10
CA LEU A 104 -4.59 -3.19 5.19
C LEU A 104 -5.12 -1.81 4.76
N VAL A 105 -5.80 -1.73 3.62
CA VAL A 105 -6.36 -0.47 3.08
C VAL A 105 -7.44 0.08 3.99
N ARG A 106 -8.37 -0.75 4.48
CA ARG A 106 -9.44 -0.31 5.38
C ARG A 106 -8.89 0.28 6.68
N THR A 107 -7.86 -0.36 7.24
CA THR A 107 -7.22 0.11 8.48
C THR A 107 -6.54 1.46 8.26
N VAL A 108 -5.79 1.61 7.16
CA VAL A 108 -5.13 2.89 6.80
C VAL A 108 -6.17 3.99 6.55
N ASN A 109 -7.25 3.69 5.84
CA ASN A 109 -8.31 4.65 5.56
C ASN A 109 -9.05 5.10 6.82
N LEU A 110 -9.35 4.17 7.74
CA LEU A 110 -9.94 4.52 9.03
C LEU A 110 -9.00 5.43 9.83
N GLY A 111 -7.71 5.08 9.90
CA GLY A 111 -6.70 5.91 10.54
C GLY A 111 -6.66 7.33 9.95
N ARG A 112 -6.73 7.46 8.63
CA ARG A 112 -6.79 8.76 7.93
C ARG A 112 -8.05 9.55 8.25
N ALA A 113 -9.20 8.90 8.28
CA ALA A 113 -10.47 9.57 8.59
C ALA A 113 -10.50 10.10 10.03
N LYS A 114 -9.80 9.43 10.94
CA LYS A 114 -9.76 9.76 12.37
C LYS A 114 -8.55 10.59 12.80
N ASP A 115 -7.50 10.68 11.99
CA ASP A 115 -6.27 11.43 12.30
C ASP A 115 -6.55 12.89 12.75
N PRO A 116 -7.47 13.66 12.12
CA PRO A 116 -7.76 15.03 12.56
C PRO A 116 -8.44 15.11 13.94
N GLU A 117 -9.18 14.08 14.35
CA GLU A 117 -9.86 14.02 15.65
C GLU A 117 -8.89 13.72 16.79
N PHE A 118 -7.83 12.94 16.53
CA PHE A 118 -6.90 12.45 17.55
C PHE A 118 -5.51 13.11 17.53
N TYR A 119 -5.04 13.53 16.35
CA TYR A 119 -3.64 13.87 16.09
C TYR A 119 -3.50 15.13 15.23
N GLY A 120 -4.15 16.22 15.61
CA GLY A 120 -3.99 17.52 14.93
C GLY A 120 -2.53 17.95 14.80
N ARG A 121 -2.14 18.43 13.60
CA ARG A 121 -0.75 18.81 13.26
C ARG A 121 -0.66 20.31 12.93
N PRO A 122 -0.89 21.22 13.90
CA PRO A 122 -1.08 22.64 13.63
C PRO A 122 0.11 23.30 12.90
N PHE A 123 1.34 22.95 13.27
CA PHE A 123 2.53 23.46 12.57
C PHE A 123 2.58 23.00 11.12
N LEU A 124 2.30 21.72 10.86
CA LEU A 124 2.29 21.17 9.50
C LEU A 124 1.21 21.85 8.65
N SER A 125 0.01 21.98 9.21
CA SER A 125 -1.12 22.66 8.57
C SER A 125 -0.82 24.14 8.26
N ALA A 126 -0.03 24.83 9.09
CA ALA A 126 0.33 26.22 8.88
C ALA A 126 1.33 26.45 7.74
N ILE A 127 2.11 25.43 7.37
CA ILE A 127 3.13 25.51 6.30
C ILE A 127 2.75 24.73 5.03
N SER A 128 1.56 24.10 5.03
CA SER A 128 1.05 23.27 3.95
C SER A 128 -0.19 23.84 3.31
N GLU A 129 -0.32 23.66 2.00
CA GLU A 129 -1.50 24.04 1.24
C GLU A 129 -1.83 22.91 0.26
N ARG A 130 -3.10 22.74 -0.12
CA ARG A 130 -3.48 21.75 -1.11
C ARG A 130 -4.54 22.32 -2.04
#